data_AF-A0A959E5Z8-F1
#
_entry.id   AF-A0A959E5Z8-F1
#
_cell.length_a   1.000
_cell.length_b   1.000
_cell.length_c   1.000
_cell.angle_alpha   90.00
_cell.angle_beta   90.00
_cell.angle_gamma   90.00
#
_symmetry.space_group_name_H-M   'P 1'
#
loop_
_entity.id
_entity.type
_entity.pdbx_description
1 polymer ?
#
loop_
_entity_poly.entity_id
_entity_poly.type
_entity_poly.pdbx_seq_one_letter_code
_entity_poly.pdbx_strand_id
1 'polypeptide(L)'
;MCESDSFLRFEIDHIISLKHGGENDPENLAYACPHCNQNKGSDLATFLKSDQLIVGIFNPRKDNWTDHFLIENGEILGRSLEGQATINC
;
A
#
# COMPACT_ATOMS: atom_id res chain seq x y z
N MET A 1 6.19 -3.95 9.08
CA MET A 1 6.08 -3.65 10.53
C MET A 1 4.69 -4.07 10.99
N CYS A 2 4.57 -4.86 12.06
CA CYS A 2 3.29 -5.24 12.66
C CYS A 2 2.84 -4.18 13.68
N GLU A 3 1.54 -4.08 13.99
CA GLU A 3 1.04 -3.12 14.98
C GLU A 3 1.64 -3.35 16.38
N SER A 4 1.87 -4.60 16.77
CA SER A 4 2.55 -4.95 18.03
C SER A 4 3.94 -4.35 18.18
N ASP A 5 4.58 -4.04 17.05
CA ASP A 5 5.95 -3.55 16.97
C ASP A 5 5.99 -2.03 16.69
N SER A 6 4.82 -1.41 16.56
CA SER A 6 4.65 0.02 16.32
C SER A 6 4.29 0.75 17.63
N PHE A 7 5.04 1.80 17.95
CA PHE A 7 4.67 2.71 19.05
C PHE A 7 3.43 3.56 18.74
N LEU A 8 2.97 3.53 17.48
CA LEU A 8 1.77 4.22 17.01
C LEU A 8 0.70 3.22 16.59
N ARG A 9 -0.55 3.50 16.92
CA ARG A 9 -1.69 2.71 16.46
C ARG A 9 -1.80 2.83 14.95
N PHE A 10 -2.23 1.75 14.34
CA PHE A 10 -2.57 1.79 12.92
C PHE A 10 -3.83 2.64 12.72
N GLU A 11 -3.96 3.19 11.52
CA GLU A 11 -4.98 4.13 11.12
C GLU A 11 -5.86 3.53 10.04
N ILE A 12 -7.08 4.04 9.93
CA ILE A 12 -7.94 3.79 8.79
C ILE A 12 -7.43 4.63 7.64
N ASP A 13 -7.00 3.97 6.56
CA ASP A 13 -6.59 4.57 5.30
C ASP A 13 -7.63 4.27 4.21
N HIS A 14 -7.87 5.23 3.34
CA HIS A 14 -8.70 5.06 2.16
C HIS A 14 -7.87 4.54 1.00
N ILE A 15 -8.23 3.39 0.44
CA ILE A 15 -7.58 2.82 -0.74
C ILE A 15 -7.64 3.83 -1.90
N ILE A 16 -8.84 4.34 -2.19
CA ILE A 16 -9.04 5.51 -3.03
C ILE A 16 -9.27 6.70 -2.11
N SER A 17 -8.35 7.66 -2.10
CA SER A 17 -8.49 8.83 -1.22
C SER A 17 -9.73 9.66 -1.56
N LEU A 18 -10.29 10.34 -0.55
CA LEU A 18 -11.46 11.23 -0.73
C LEU A 18 -11.19 12.33 -1.79
N LYS A 19 -9.93 12.80 -1.89
CA LYS A 19 -9.48 13.76 -2.91
C LYS A 19 -9.70 13.24 -4.34
N HIS A 20 -9.62 11.93 -4.54
CA HIS A 20 -9.86 11.25 -5.81
C HIS A 20 -11.27 10.67 -5.94
N GLY A 21 -12.19 11.07 -5.04
CA GLY A 21 -13.60 10.64 -5.09
C GLY A 21 -13.86 9.29 -4.44
N GLY A 22 -12.94 8.79 -3.60
CA GLY A 22 -13.23 7.61 -2.80
C GLY A 22 -14.30 7.86 -1.75
N GLU A 23 -14.96 6.78 -1.33
CA GLU A 23 -16.07 6.79 -0.37
C GLU A 23 -15.64 6.23 0.99
N ASN A 24 -16.47 6.39 2.01
CA ASN A 24 -16.20 5.90 3.38
C ASN A 24 -16.66 4.45 3.60
N ASP A 25 -16.97 3.72 2.54
CA ASP A 25 -17.45 2.35 2.62
C ASP A 25 -16.31 1.38 3.01
N PRO A 26 -16.59 0.33 3.81
CA PRO A 26 -15.57 -0.61 4.29
C PRO A 26 -14.66 -1.21 3.21
N GLU A 27 -15.18 -1.34 1.99
CA GLU A 27 -14.56 -1.87 0.78
C GLU A 27 -13.49 -0.92 0.23
N ASN A 28 -13.55 0.37 0.57
CA ASN A 28 -12.55 1.38 0.25
C ASN A 28 -11.64 1.71 1.44
N LEU A 29 -11.84 1.08 2.60
CA LEU A 29 -11.05 1.34 3.80
C LEU A 29 -10.07 0.19 4.08
N ALA A 30 -8.86 0.50 4.51
CA ALA A 30 -7.85 -0.46 4.92
C ALA A 30 -7.19 -0.02 6.23
N TYR A 31 -6.57 -0.96 6.93
CA TYR A 31 -5.81 -0.65 8.14
C TYR A 31 -4.33 -0.54 7.78
N ALA A 32 -3.71 0.60 8.09
CA ALA A 32 -2.34 0.88 7.70
C ALA A 32 -1.56 1.48 8.86
N CYS A 33 -0.25 1.21 8.91
CA CYS A 33 0.62 1.89 9.85
C CYS A 33 0.68 3.40 9.50
N PRO A 34 0.82 4.33 10.46
CA PRO A 34 0.79 5.77 10.15
C PRO A 34 1.88 6.19 9.15
N HIS A 35 3.05 5.55 9.20
CA HIS A 35 4.12 5.78 8.24
C HIS A 35 3.74 5.32 6.82
N CYS A 36 3.15 4.13 6.72
CA CYS A 36 2.68 3.53 5.47
C CYS A 36 1.56 4.38 4.85
N ASN A 37 0.62 4.81 5.69
CA ASN A 37 -0.50 5.68 5.32
C ASN A 37 0.01 7.03 4.79
N GLN A 38 0.93 7.67 5.50
CA GLN A 38 1.54 8.93 5.06
C GLN A 38 2.34 8.78 3.77
N ASN A 39 3.09 7.68 3.64
CA ASN A 39 3.91 7.42 2.46
C ASN A 39 3.05 7.22 1.21
N LYS A 40 1.98 6.41 1.31
CA LYS A 40 0.98 6.29 0.23
C LYS A 40 0.30 7.63 -0.05
N GLY A 41 -0.11 8.35 0.99
CA GLY A 41 -0.86 9.60 0.87
C GLY A 41 -2.11 9.43 0.00
N SER A 42 -2.23 10.29 -1.02
CA SER A 42 -3.34 10.22 -1.98
C SER A 42 -3.10 9.28 -3.15
N ASP A 43 -1.92 8.68 -3.26
CA ASP A 43 -1.47 8.04 -4.48
C ASP A 43 -2.13 6.67 -4.67
N LEU A 44 -2.49 6.37 -5.92
CA LEU A 44 -3.10 5.09 -6.33
C LEU A 44 -2.13 4.25 -7.17
N ALA A 45 -1.05 4.87 -7.62
CA ALA A 45 -0.06 4.31 -8.50
C ALA A 45 1.25 5.09 -8.35
N THR A 46 2.37 4.45 -8.63
CA THR A 46 3.67 5.11 -8.71
C THR A 46 4.36 4.78 -10.03
N PHE A 47 5.43 5.51 -10.32
CA PHE A 47 6.30 5.20 -11.44
C PHE A 47 7.27 4.09 -11.05
N LEU A 48 7.21 2.99 -11.79
CA LEU A 48 8.17 1.91 -11.65
C LEU A 48 9.23 2.02 -12.75
N LYS A 49 10.50 2.05 -12.34
CA LYS A 49 11.70 2.20 -13.20
C LYS A 49 11.80 3.53 -13.94
N SER A 50 12.93 3.75 -14.62
CA SER A 50 13.27 4.95 -15.41
C SER A 50 12.38 5.18 -16.63
N ASP A 51 11.57 4.18 -17.00
CA ASP A 51 10.83 4.05 -18.26
C ASP A 51 9.36 4.49 -18.16
N GLN A 52 9.00 5.24 -17.11
CA GLN A 52 7.67 5.87 -16.93
C GLN A 52 6.49 4.88 -16.89
N LEU A 53 6.72 3.64 -16.47
CA LEU A 53 5.62 2.69 -16.29
C LEU A 53 4.81 3.09 -15.05
N ILE A 54 3.56 3.52 -15.25
CA ILE A 54 2.63 3.80 -14.16
C ILE A 54 2.02 2.47 -13.71
N VAL A 55 2.28 2.08 -12.46
CA VAL A 55 1.79 0.83 -11.89
C VAL A 55 0.98 1.14 -10.64
N GLY A 56 -0.20 0.54 -10.54
CA GLY A 56 -1.05 0.63 -9.36
C GLY A 56 -0.35 0.07 -8.12
N ILE A 57 -0.54 0.73 -6.98
CA ILE A 57 -0.10 0.18 -5.69
C ILE A 57 -1.11 -0.85 -5.19
N PHE A 58 -0.66 -1.71 -4.27
CA PHE A 58 -1.40 -2.85 -3.74
C PHE A 58 -2.72 -2.44 -3.08
N ASN A 59 -3.78 -3.17 -3.41
CA ASN A 59 -5.10 -3.00 -2.84
C ASN A 59 -5.42 -4.16 -1.88
N PRO A 60 -5.36 -3.97 -0.56
CA PRO A 60 -5.58 -5.03 0.43
C PRO A 60 -7.01 -5.60 0.44
N ARG A 61 -7.97 -4.98 -0.27
CA ARG A 61 -9.35 -5.48 -0.41
C ARG A 61 -9.56 -6.33 -1.65
N LYS A 62 -8.64 -6.29 -2.63
CA LYS A 62 -8.75 -6.99 -3.91
C LYS A 62 -7.61 -7.95 -4.17
N ASP A 63 -6.41 -7.62 -3.69
CA ASP A 63 -5.18 -8.33 -4.01
C ASP A 63 -4.80 -9.30 -2.89
N ASN A 64 -4.20 -10.42 -3.28
CA ASN A 64 -3.71 -11.40 -2.31
C ASN A 64 -2.25 -11.09 -1.94
N TRP A 65 -1.99 -10.88 -0.65
CA TRP A 65 -0.65 -10.55 -0.15
C TRP A 65 0.45 -11.49 -0.66
N THR A 66 0.23 -12.81 -0.71
CA THR A 66 1.27 -13.78 -1.07
C THR A 66 1.65 -13.76 -2.56
N ASP A 67 0.80 -13.20 -3.40
CA ASP A 67 1.05 -13.04 -4.83
C ASP A 67 1.94 -11.83 -5.10
N HIS A 68 1.86 -10.81 -4.25
CA HIS A 68 2.56 -9.53 -4.43
C HIS A 68 3.82 -9.39 -3.58
N PHE A 69 3.88 -10.05 -2.41
CA PHE A 69 4.96 -9.84 -1.45
C PHE A 69 5.61 -11.13 -0.96
N LEU A 70 6.89 -11.03 -0.59
CA LEU A 70 7.67 -12.01 0.15
C LEU A 70 8.29 -11.31 1.37
N ILE A 71 8.44 -12.04 2.47
CA ILE A 71 9.29 -11.58 3.58
C ILE A 71 10.58 -12.39 3.54
N GLU A 72 11.71 -11.70 3.42
CA GLU A 72 13.04 -12.31 3.45
C GLU A 72 13.95 -11.46 4.35
N ASN A 73 14.64 -12.09 5.30
CA ASN A 73 15.52 -11.41 6.27
C ASN A 73 14.86 -10.25 7.05
N GLY A 74 13.53 -10.29 7.23
CA GLY A 74 12.78 -9.24 7.92
C GLY A 74 12.37 -8.07 7.03
N GLU A 75 12.72 -8.09 5.74
CA GLU A 75 12.32 -7.09 4.75
C GLU A 75 11.15 -7.59 3.90
N ILE A 76 10.28 -6.68 3.47
CA ILE A 76 9.19 -6.98 2.53
C ILE A 76 9.71 -6.73 1.11
N LEU A 77 9.69 -7.75 0.28
CA LEU A 77 10.12 -7.71 -1.12
C LEU A 77 8.92 -7.81 -2.07
N GLY A 78 8.94 -7.02 -3.14
CA GLY A 78 7.88 -6.99 -4.16
C GLY A 78 8.09 -8.06 -5.23
N ARG A 79 7.22 -9.07 -5.26
CA ARG A 79 7.26 -10.18 -6.24
C ARG A 79 6.58 -9.83 -7.56
N SER A 80 5.58 -8.96 -7.52
CA SER A 80 4.83 -8.46 -8.68
C SER A 80 5.14 -6.99 -8.94
N LEU A 81 4.65 -6.44 -10.06
CA LEU A 81 4.81 -5.03 -10.38
C LEU A 81 4.12 -4.14 -9.34
N GLU A 82 2.90 -4.50 -8.92
CA GLU A 82 2.15 -3.76 -7.91
C GLU A 82 2.81 -3.87 -6.53
N GLY A 83 3.38 -5.04 -6.21
CA GLY A 83 4.16 -5.21 -4.99
C GLY A 83 5.41 -4.32 -4.97
N GLN A 84 6.13 -4.25 -6.10
CA GLN A 84 7.27 -3.34 -6.25
C GLN A 84 6.85 -1.86 -6.23
N ALA A 85 5.72 -1.53 -6.85
CA ALA A 85 5.15 -0.18 -6.84
C ALA A 85 4.80 0.24 -5.41
N THR A 86 4.23 -0.65 -4.61
CA THR A 86 3.85 -0.38 -3.21
C THR A 86 5.05 -0.14 -2.30
N ILE A 87 6.19 -0.79 -2.57
CA ILE A 87 7.41 -0.60 -1.77
C ILE A 87 8.11 0.72 -2.14
N ASN A 88 7.91 1.21 -3.37
CA ASN A 88 8.54 2.42 -3.90
C ASN A 88 7.59 3.64 -3.95
N CYS A 89 6.39 3.54 -3.38
CA CYS A 89 5.49 4.68 -3.31
C CYS A 89 6.01 5.75 -2.34
#